data_AF-A0A9P5C477-F1
#
_entry.id   AF-A0A9P5C477-F1
#
_cell.length_a   1.000
_cell.length_b   1.000
_cell.length_c   1.000
_cell.angle_alpha   90.00
_cell.angle_beta   90.00
_cell.angle_gamma   90.00
#
_symmetry.space_group_name_H-M   'P 1'
#
loop_
_entity.id
_entity.type
_entity.pdbx_description
1 polymer ?
#
loop_
_entity_poly.entity_id
_entity_poly.type
_entity_poly.pdbx_seq_one_letter_code
_entity_poly.pdbx_strand_id
1 'polypeptide(L)'
;MSPPQRMSLAEKHETILALQQHRINTLPSLRRVELAFAALNTPDVAEPMTAAWTYYVSSHGLLTELRALTRSCPFSPYCIEEAKRRVYADPESNRSWNLAWLVLRKIKDDQLVAYYAQYQAAQPASWGGRTPGEEQIKELSDRLQREWKGAVRQMLRYWEQPPTQ
;
A
#
# COMPACT_ATOMS: atom_id res chain seq x y z
N MET A 1 28.72 -5.37 -19.83
CA MET A 1 27.54 -4.78 -19.18
C MET A 1 26.64 -4.24 -20.27
N SER A 2 25.47 -4.85 -20.50
CA SER A 2 24.54 -4.39 -21.54
C SER A 2 23.93 -3.04 -21.12
N PRO A 3 23.76 -2.08 -22.03
CA PRO A 3 23.09 -0.83 -21.70
C PRO A 3 21.65 -1.13 -21.24
N PRO A 4 21.11 -0.37 -20.27
CA PRO A 4 19.71 -0.53 -19.88
C PRO A 4 18.85 -0.31 -21.13
N GLN A 5 18.08 -1.33 -21.49
CA GLN A 5 17.23 -1.31 -22.67
C GLN A 5 16.22 -0.17 -22.50
N ARG A 6 16.46 0.94 -23.20
CA ARG A 6 15.61 2.12 -23.15
C ARG A 6 14.27 1.75 -23.80
N MET A 7 13.20 1.81 -23.02
CA MET A 7 11.84 1.60 -23.51
C MET A 7 11.59 2.51 -24.71
N SER A 8 11.13 1.93 -25.81
CA SER A 8 10.79 2.66 -27.03
C SER A 8 9.59 3.58 -26.81
N LEU A 9 9.41 4.57 -27.69
CA LEU A 9 8.25 5.46 -27.64
C LEU A 9 6.91 4.72 -27.78
N ALA A 10 6.87 3.66 -28.58
CA ALA A 10 5.68 2.82 -28.75
C ALA A 10 5.36 2.05 -27.46
N GLU A 11 6.35 1.40 -26.85
CA GLU A 11 6.18 0.69 -25.57
C GLU A 11 5.77 1.64 -24.43
N LYS A 12 6.30 2.86 -24.42
CA LYS A 12 5.88 3.91 -23.50
C LYS A 12 4.39 4.22 -23.63
N HIS A 13 3.93 4.47 -24.86
CA HIS A 13 2.53 4.82 -25.12
C HIS A 13 1.59 3.67 -24.72
N GLU A 14 1.93 2.43 -25.09
CA GLU A 14 1.17 1.24 -24.70
C GLU A 14 1.12 1.05 -23.17
N THR A 15 2.22 1.32 -22.48
CA THR A 15 2.28 1.24 -21.01
C THR A 15 1.36 2.30 -20.37
N ILE A 16 1.36 3.52 -20.88
CA ILE A 16 0.46 4.58 -20.42
C ILE A 16 -1.01 4.16 -20.62
N LEU A 17 -1.36 3.65 -21.80
CA LEU A 17 -2.71 3.14 -22.07
C LEU A 17 -3.09 1.99 -21.13
N ALA A 18 -2.16 1.07 -20.85
CA ALA A 18 -2.39 -0.03 -19.92
C ALA A 18 -2.62 0.42 -18.47
N LEU A 19 -1.95 1.50 -18.02
CA LEU A 19 -2.18 2.13 -16.71
C LEU A 19 -3.57 2.78 -16.66
N GLN A 20 -3.92 3.55 -17.69
CA GLN A 20 -5.21 4.25 -17.79
C GLN A 20 -6.40 3.27 -17.85
N GLN A 21 -6.21 2.13 -18.50
CA GLN A 21 -7.20 1.04 -18.56
C GLN A 21 -7.17 0.13 -17.33
N HIS A 22 -6.33 0.44 -16.33
CA HIS A 22 -6.17 -0.33 -15.10
C HIS A 22 -5.79 -1.80 -15.30
N ARG A 23 -5.19 -2.14 -16.45
CA ARG A 23 -4.66 -3.48 -16.74
C ARG A 23 -3.43 -3.80 -15.90
N ILE A 24 -2.71 -2.77 -15.48
CA ILE A 24 -1.58 -2.84 -14.56
C ILE A 24 -2.06 -2.31 -13.20
N ASN A 25 -2.41 -3.22 -12.29
CA ASN A 25 -3.08 -2.88 -11.03
C ASN A 25 -2.56 -3.66 -9.81
N THR A 26 -1.38 -4.28 -9.91
CA THR A 26 -0.69 -4.90 -8.77
C THR A 26 0.53 -4.09 -8.38
N LEU A 27 0.84 -4.05 -7.09
CA LEU A 27 2.01 -3.36 -6.55
C LEU A 27 3.31 -3.72 -7.30
N PRO A 28 3.70 -4.99 -7.48
CA PRO A 28 4.93 -5.34 -8.19
C PRO A 28 4.95 -4.87 -9.66
N SER A 29 3.80 -4.82 -10.32
CA SER A 29 3.73 -4.38 -11.73
C SER A 29 3.78 -2.85 -11.84
N LEU A 30 3.05 -2.14 -10.97
CA LEU A 30 3.11 -0.67 -10.88
C LEU A 30 4.52 -0.19 -10.52
N ARG A 31 5.22 -0.87 -9.60
CA ARG A 31 6.62 -0.55 -9.25
C ARG A 31 7.58 -0.75 -10.41
N ARG A 32 7.41 -1.82 -11.19
CA ARG A 32 8.24 -2.07 -12.38
C ARG A 32 8.07 -0.95 -13.42
N VAL A 33 6.83 -0.52 -13.65
CA VAL A 33 6.53 0.60 -14.55
C VAL A 33 7.11 1.91 -14.02
N GLU A 34 6.97 2.19 -12.72
CA GLU A 34 7.56 3.38 -12.10
C GLU A 34 9.08 3.45 -12.29
N LEU A 35 9.80 2.35 -12.07
CA LEU A 35 11.26 2.31 -12.29
C LEU A 35 11.62 2.50 -13.76
N ALA A 36 10.87 1.90 -14.68
CA ALA A 36 11.07 2.08 -16.11
C ALA A 36 10.81 3.53 -16.56
N PHE A 37 9.76 4.16 -16.04
CA PHE A 37 9.43 5.56 -16.29
C PHE A 37 10.47 6.52 -15.68
N ALA A 38 10.99 6.24 -14.49
CA ALA A 38 12.06 7.04 -13.89
C ALA A 38 13.34 7.02 -14.75
N ALA A 39 13.65 5.88 -15.39
CA ALA A 39 14.79 5.76 -16.29
C ALA A 39 14.62 6.55 -17.61
N LEU A 40 13.39 6.85 -18.02
CA LEU A 40 13.12 7.70 -19.19
C LEU A 40 13.27 9.18 -18.90
N ASN A 41 13.01 9.60 -17.66
CA ASN A 41 13.10 10.99 -17.21
C ASN A 41 12.28 11.99 -18.08
N THR A 42 11.06 11.59 -18.47
CA THR A 42 10.14 12.43 -19.25
C THR A 42 8.91 12.82 -18.42
N PRO A 43 8.42 14.07 -18.44
CA PRO A 43 7.38 14.54 -17.52
C PRO A 43 5.98 13.97 -17.79
N ASP A 44 5.69 13.56 -19.02
CA ASP A 44 4.38 13.04 -19.48
C ASP A 44 3.99 11.67 -18.88
N VAL A 45 4.89 11.03 -18.12
CA VAL A 45 4.61 9.77 -17.42
C VAL A 45 4.16 9.97 -15.97
N ALA A 46 4.37 11.18 -15.41
CA ALA A 46 4.11 11.45 -14.00
C ALA A 46 2.62 11.39 -13.67
N GLU A 47 1.77 12.03 -14.49
CA GLU A 47 0.32 12.04 -14.29
C GLU A 47 -0.29 10.63 -14.43
N PRO A 48 -0.05 9.86 -15.52
CA PRO A 48 -0.57 8.49 -15.62
C PRO A 48 -0.16 7.59 -14.45
N MET A 49 1.09 7.74 -13.98
CA MET A 49 1.58 6.93 -12.86
C MET A 49 0.93 7.33 -11.52
N THR A 50 0.74 8.63 -11.29
CA THR A 50 0.03 9.15 -10.11
C THR A 50 -1.43 8.67 -10.08
N ALA A 51 -2.11 8.73 -11.23
CA ALA A 51 -3.48 8.25 -11.37
C ALA A 51 -3.57 6.74 -11.10
N ALA A 52 -2.62 5.95 -11.61
CA ALA A 52 -2.59 4.50 -11.39
C ALA A 52 -2.39 4.13 -9.91
N TRP A 53 -1.50 4.81 -9.17
CA TRP A 53 -1.36 4.60 -7.73
C TRP A 53 -2.59 5.02 -6.94
N THR A 54 -3.22 6.12 -7.34
CA THR A 54 -4.46 6.59 -6.72
C THR A 54 -5.57 5.57 -6.91
N TYR A 55 -5.72 5.04 -8.12
CA TYR A 55 -6.67 3.99 -8.44
C TYR A 55 -6.38 2.72 -7.64
N TYR A 56 -5.13 2.25 -7.61
CA TYR A 56 -4.72 1.06 -6.87
C TYR A 56 -5.13 1.08 -5.38
N VAL A 57 -4.96 2.24 -4.73
CA VAL A 57 -5.37 2.41 -3.32
C VAL A 57 -6.89 2.53 -3.19
N SER A 58 -7.54 3.31 -4.05
CA SER A 58 -8.97 3.61 -3.95
C SER A 58 -9.86 2.44 -4.38
N SER A 59 -9.38 1.56 -5.26
CA SER A 59 -10.08 0.37 -5.76
C SER A 59 -9.86 -0.88 -4.92
N HIS A 60 -9.37 -0.75 -3.69
CA HIS A 60 -9.05 -1.87 -2.77
C HIS A 60 -7.92 -2.81 -3.24
N GLY A 61 -7.12 -2.42 -4.25
CA GLY A 61 -5.96 -3.21 -4.69
C GLY A 61 -4.95 -3.43 -3.56
N LEU A 62 -4.62 -2.35 -2.83
CA LEU A 62 -3.74 -2.41 -1.66
C LEU A 62 -4.27 -3.35 -0.56
N LEU A 63 -5.56 -3.24 -0.23
CA LEU A 63 -6.19 -4.10 0.77
C LEU A 63 -6.16 -5.57 0.37
N THR A 64 -6.45 -5.84 -0.91
CA THR A 64 -6.48 -7.20 -1.46
C THR A 64 -5.11 -7.86 -1.35
N GLU A 65 -4.05 -7.17 -1.73
CA GLU A 65 -2.69 -7.70 -1.63
C GLU A 65 -2.23 -7.83 -0.17
N LEU A 66 -2.59 -6.88 0.72
CA LEU A 66 -2.30 -7.01 2.16
C LEU A 66 -2.98 -8.25 2.76
N ARG A 67 -4.25 -8.49 2.43
CA ARG A 67 -4.98 -9.68 2.88
C ARG A 67 -4.42 -10.98 2.32
N ALA A 68 -3.88 -10.96 1.11
CA ALA A 68 -3.19 -12.11 0.53
C ALA A 68 -1.91 -12.48 1.31
N LEU A 69 -1.26 -11.50 1.95
CA LEU A 69 -0.11 -11.69 2.85
C LEU A 69 -0.53 -12.06 4.29
N THR A 70 -1.72 -11.63 4.73
CA THR A 70 -2.22 -11.85 6.09
C THR A 70 -3.36 -12.86 6.14
N ARG A 71 -3.17 -14.06 5.57
CA ARG A 71 -4.27 -15.05 5.42
C ARG A 71 -4.77 -15.60 6.76
N SER A 72 -3.90 -15.67 7.75
CA SER A 72 -4.25 -16.20 9.07
C SER A 72 -4.94 -15.17 9.94
N CYS A 73 -4.65 -13.89 9.71
CA CYS A 73 -5.23 -12.75 10.41
C CYS A 73 -5.55 -11.65 9.40
N PRO A 74 -6.72 -11.67 8.74
CA PRO A 74 -7.05 -10.75 7.65
C PRO A 74 -6.80 -9.28 8.02
N PHE A 75 -6.07 -8.55 7.17
CA PHE A 75 -5.76 -7.15 7.37
C PHE A 75 -7.05 -6.31 7.41
N SER A 76 -7.10 -5.40 8.38
CA SER A 76 -8.25 -4.53 8.61
C SER A 76 -8.32 -3.40 7.57
N PRO A 77 -9.49 -3.16 6.94
CA PRO A 77 -9.66 -2.04 6.03
C PRO A 77 -9.56 -0.69 6.75
N TYR A 78 -9.89 -0.64 8.05
CA TYR A 78 -9.84 0.60 8.84
C TYR A 78 -8.43 1.20 8.93
N CYS A 79 -7.38 0.36 8.96
CA CYS A 79 -6.00 0.82 8.90
C CYS A 79 -5.72 1.64 7.63
N ILE A 80 -6.26 1.21 6.49
CA ILE A 80 -6.02 1.85 5.18
C ILE A 80 -6.84 3.13 5.07
N GLU A 81 -8.11 3.10 5.46
CA GLU A 81 -8.97 4.29 5.39
C GLU A 81 -8.49 5.40 6.32
N GLU A 82 -8.08 5.06 7.55
CA GLU A 82 -7.51 6.05 8.47
C GLU A 82 -6.18 6.60 7.96
N ALA A 83 -5.31 5.74 7.41
CA ALA A 83 -4.07 6.20 6.79
C ALA A 83 -4.33 7.14 5.60
N LYS A 84 -5.28 6.80 4.71
CA LYS A 84 -5.69 7.68 3.60
C LYS A 84 -6.15 9.03 4.12
N ARG A 85 -7.03 9.05 5.13
CA ARG A 85 -7.52 10.28 5.77
C ARG A 85 -6.36 11.14 6.29
N ARG A 86 -5.37 10.52 6.92
CA ARG A 86 -4.19 11.22 7.45
C ARG A 86 -3.24 11.71 6.36
N VAL A 87 -3.07 10.97 5.27
CA VAL A 87 -2.33 11.43 4.09
C VAL A 87 -2.98 12.69 3.50
N TYR A 88 -4.30 12.68 3.29
CA TYR A 88 -5.01 13.83 2.73
C TYR A 88 -5.08 15.04 3.67
N ALA A 89 -5.03 14.82 4.99
CA ALA A 89 -5.01 15.89 5.98
C ALA A 89 -3.61 16.48 6.22
N ASP A 90 -2.55 15.83 5.73
CA ASP A 90 -1.17 16.25 5.96
C ASP A 90 -0.67 17.14 4.80
N PRO A 91 -0.43 18.45 5.04
CA PRO A 91 0.05 19.36 4.01
C PRO A 91 1.43 18.98 3.45
N GLU A 92 2.24 18.24 4.22
CA GLU A 92 3.56 17.76 3.77
C GLU A 92 3.46 16.48 2.91
N SER A 93 2.33 15.77 2.96
CA SER A 93 2.11 14.56 2.16
C SER A 93 1.91 14.85 0.66
N ASN A 94 1.69 16.11 0.27
CA ASN A 94 1.66 16.56 -1.13
C ASN A 94 3.00 16.44 -1.87
N ARG A 95 4.10 16.03 -1.20
CA ARG A 95 5.43 15.90 -1.83
C ARG A 95 5.68 14.55 -2.52
N SER A 96 4.85 13.54 -2.31
CA SER A 96 4.97 12.27 -3.02
C SER A 96 3.73 12.01 -3.86
N TRP A 97 3.96 11.73 -5.13
CA TRP A 97 2.94 11.32 -6.08
C TRP A 97 2.48 9.86 -5.88
N ASN A 98 3.16 9.11 -4.98
CA ASN A 98 2.88 7.70 -4.74
C ASN A 98 1.98 7.52 -3.50
N LEU A 99 0.65 7.57 -3.72
CA LEU A 99 -0.34 7.41 -2.66
C LEU A 99 -0.19 6.08 -1.90
N ALA A 100 0.16 4.98 -2.59
CA ALA A 100 0.30 3.67 -1.95
C ALA A 100 1.43 3.65 -0.94
N TRP A 101 2.60 4.21 -1.29
CA TRP A 101 3.71 4.34 -0.37
C TRP A 101 3.38 5.25 0.81
N LEU A 102 2.74 6.41 0.56
CA LEU A 102 2.32 7.33 1.62
C LEU A 102 1.38 6.66 2.63
N VAL A 103 0.39 5.91 2.15
CA VAL A 103 -0.54 5.15 2.99
C VAL A 103 0.20 4.10 3.80
N LEU A 104 1.04 3.27 3.18
CA LEU A 104 1.82 2.24 3.88
C LEU A 104 2.75 2.85 4.93
N ARG A 105 3.33 4.02 4.64
CA ARG A 105 4.12 4.78 5.60
C ARG A 105 3.31 5.31 6.76
N LYS A 106 2.17 5.96 6.54
CA LYS A 106 1.30 6.43 7.63
C LYS A 106 0.82 5.27 8.50
N ILE A 107 0.50 4.12 7.92
CA ILE A 107 0.16 2.90 8.68
C ILE A 107 1.29 2.51 9.64
N LYS A 108 2.54 2.57 9.17
CA LYS A 108 3.74 2.21 9.95
C LYS A 108 4.10 3.28 10.98
N ASP A 109 4.27 4.52 10.53
CA ASP A 109 4.82 5.63 11.30
C ASP A 109 3.86 6.03 12.43
N ASP A 110 2.55 6.07 12.15
CA ASP A 110 1.52 6.44 13.12
C ASP A 110 1.03 5.26 13.98
N GLN A 111 1.70 4.10 13.90
CA GLN A 111 1.37 2.90 14.67
C GLN A 111 -0.09 2.42 14.52
N LEU A 112 -0.73 2.67 13.36
CA LEU A 112 -2.15 2.30 13.14
C LEU A 112 -2.41 0.81 13.33
N VAL A 113 -1.43 -0.04 12.97
CA VAL A 113 -1.52 -1.49 13.17
C VAL A 113 -1.72 -1.84 14.63
N ALA A 114 -1.01 -1.19 15.56
CA ALA A 114 -1.14 -1.50 16.99
C ALA A 114 -2.55 -1.17 17.50
N TYR A 115 -3.03 0.04 17.15
CA TYR A 115 -4.36 0.50 17.53
C TYR A 115 -5.47 -0.41 16.98
N TYR A 116 -5.47 -0.67 15.66
CA TYR A 116 -6.54 -1.43 15.03
C TYR A 116 -6.47 -2.92 15.31
N ALA A 117 -5.29 -3.48 15.58
CA ALA A 117 -5.17 -4.86 16.04
C ALA A 117 -5.80 -5.04 17.43
N GLN A 118 -5.52 -4.11 18.36
CA GLN A 118 -6.16 -4.14 19.68
C GLN A 118 -7.67 -3.91 19.57
N TYR A 119 -8.10 -2.93 18.78
CA TYR A 119 -9.52 -2.66 18.54
C TYR A 119 -10.24 -3.90 17.98
N GLN A 120 -9.68 -4.55 16.96
CA GLN A 120 -10.27 -5.77 16.38
C GLN A 120 -10.26 -6.94 17.37
N ALA A 121 -9.20 -7.09 18.16
CA ALA A 121 -9.12 -8.13 19.18
C ALA A 121 -10.11 -7.91 20.33
N ALA A 122 -10.49 -6.67 20.64
CA ALA A 122 -11.49 -6.35 21.65
C ALA A 122 -12.93 -6.55 21.17
N GLN A 123 -13.17 -6.67 19.86
CA GLN A 123 -14.53 -6.84 19.33
C GLN A 123 -15.07 -8.24 19.64
N PRO A 124 -16.28 -8.35 20.21
CA PRO A 124 -16.93 -9.65 20.43
C PRO A 124 -17.09 -10.49 19.16
N ALA A 125 -17.20 -9.85 17.98
CA ALA A 125 -17.27 -10.53 16.70
C ALA A 125 -16.04 -11.43 16.41
N SER A 126 -14.86 -11.03 16.88
CA SER A 126 -13.62 -11.82 16.76
C SER A 126 -13.64 -13.10 17.62
N TRP A 127 -14.60 -13.19 18.55
CA TRP A 127 -14.77 -14.27 19.52
C TRP A 127 -16.12 -14.98 19.37
N GLY A 128 -16.75 -14.89 18.19
CA GLY A 128 -18.04 -15.52 17.94
C GLY A 128 -19.18 -14.94 18.77
N GLY A 129 -19.11 -13.63 19.09
CA GLY A 129 -20.11 -12.90 19.87
C GLY A 129 -19.87 -12.91 21.39
N ARG A 130 -18.79 -13.52 21.86
CA ARG A 130 -18.44 -13.54 23.30
C ARG A 130 -17.59 -12.33 23.69
N THR A 131 -17.73 -11.88 24.92
CA THR A 131 -16.84 -10.86 25.50
C THR A 131 -15.50 -11.52 25.87
N PRO A 132 -14.38 -11.13 25.24
CA PRO A 132 -13.08 -11.68 25.58
C PRO A 132 -12.54 -11.11 26.90
N GLY A 133 -11.71 -11.89 27.60
CA GLY A 133 -10.90 -11.39 28.70
C GLY A 133 -9.68 -10.59 28.22
N GLU A 134 -9.05 -9.82 29.12
CA GLU A 134 -7.89 -8.98 28.78
C GLU A 134 -6.72 -9.77 28.19
N GLU A 135 -6.43 -10.97 28.73
CA GLU A 135 -5.36 -11.83 28.23
C GLU A 135 -5.63 -12.33 26.81
N GLN A 136 -6.90 -12.68 26.52
CA GLN A 136 -7.34 -13.13 25.20
C GLN A 136 -7.23 -12.00 24.17
N ILE A 137 -7.65 -10.78 24.54
CA ILE A 137 -7.49 -9.59 23.71
C ILE A 137 -6.02 -9.36 23.40
N LYS A 138 -5.14 -9.46 24.41
CA LYS A 138 -3.71 -9.25 24.26
C LYS A 138 -3.09 -10.28 23.31
N GLU A 139 -3.38 -11.57 23.50
CA GLU A 139 -2.83 -12.65 22.67
C GLU A 139 -3.22 -12.49 21.19
N LEU A 140 -4.51 -12.24 20.93
CA LEU A 140 -5.00 -12.03 19.57
C LEU A 140 -4.43 -10.75 18.97
N SER A 141 -4.40 -9.64 19.73
CA SER A 141 -3.79 -8.38 19.29
C SER A 141 -2.33 -8.58 18.90
N ASP A 142 -1.54 -9.28 19.71
CA ASP A 142 -0.13 -9.54 19.44
C ASP A 142 0.06 -10.36 18.16
N ARG A 143 -0.82 -11.34 17.90
CA ARG A 143 -0.81 -12.13 16.66
C ARG A 143 -1.16 -11.26 15.44
N LEU A 144 -2.26 -10.50 15.51
CA LEU A 144 -2.68 -9.56 14.46
C LEU A 144 -1.53 -8.58 14.14
N GLN A 145 -0.96 -7.96 15.17
CA GLN A 145 0.12 -7.00 15.02
C GLN A 145 1.34 -7.60 14.34
N ARG A 146 1.77 -8.81 14.72
CA ARG A 146 2.93 -9.47 14.09
C ARG A 146 2.71 -9.68 12.60
N GLU A 147 1.56 -10.22 12.22
CA GLU A 147 1.23 -10.53 10.83
C GLU A 147 1.07 -9.24 10.00
N TRP A 148 0.33 -8.27 10.52
CA TRP A 148 0.07 -6.99 9.84
C TRP A 148 1.33 -6.13 9.71
N LYS A 149 2.14 -6.01 10.77
CA LYS A 149 3.45 -5.34 10.71
C LYS A 149 4.39 -6.07 9.74
N GLY A 150 4.28 -7.39 9.64
CA GLY A 150 5.02 -8.19 8.66
C GLY A 150 4.64 -7.83 7.23
N ALA A 151 3.34 -7.86 6.91
CA ALA A 151 2.81 -7.54 5.58
C ALA A 151 3.14 -6.10 5.14
N VAL A 152 2.93 -5.11 6.02
CA VAL A 152 3.25 -3.70 5.73
C VAL A 152 4.75 -3.53 5.46
N ARG A 153 5.62 -4.16 6.28
CA ARG A 153 7.08 -4.12 6.04
C ARG A 153 7.44 -4.79 4.72
N GLN A 154 6.82 -5.91 4.38
CA GLN A 154 7.07 -6.62 3.12
C GLN A 154 6.67 -5.77 1.92
N MET A 155 5.53 -5.09 1.96
CA MET A 155 5.12 -4.16 0.89
C MET A 155 6.03 -2.94 0.79
N LEU A 156 6.46 -2.36 1.91
CA LEU A 156 7.37 -1.22 1.89
C LEU A 156 8.74 -1.54 1.26
N ARG A 157 9.18 -2.81 1.27
CA ARG A 157 10.45 -3.23 0.64
C ARG A 157 10.49 -3.02 -0.87
N TYR A 158 9.35 -2.84 -1.53
CA TYR A 158 9.32 -2.49 -2.94
C TYR A 158 9.88 -1.08 -3.23
N TRP A 159 10.03 -0.26 -2.20
CA TRP A 159 10.69 1.04 -2.25
C TRP A 159 11.96 0.98 -1.39
N GLU A 160 13.10 0.63 -1.98
CA GLU A 160 14.40 0.68 -1.29
C GLU A 160 14.74 2.10 -0.83
N GLN A 161 14.34 3.09 -1.62
CA GLN A 161 14.39 4.51 -1.29
C GLN A 161 12.97 5.11 -1.35
N PRO A 162 12.65 6.09 -0.49
CA PRO A 162 11.42 6.87 -0.62
C PRO A 162 11.20 7.37 -2.05
N PRO A 163 10.01 7.20 -2.66
CA PRO A 163 9.63 7.84 -3.90
C PRO A 163 9.30 9.32 -3.63
N THR A 164 10.30 10.06 -3.16
CA THR A 164 10.27 11.52 -2.99
C THR A 164 10.90 12.15 -4.21
N GLN A 165 10.28 13.20 -4.75
CA GLN A 165 10.93 14.07 -5.73
C GLN A 165 11.94 14.99 -5.05
#